data_AF-A0A0F9FYE3-F1
#
_entry.id   AF-A0A0F9FYE3-F1
#
_cell.length_a   1.000
_cell.length_b   1.000
_cell.length_c   1.000
_cell.angle_alpha   90.00
_cell.angle_beta   90.00
_cell.angle_gamma   90.00
#
_symmetry.space_group_name_H-M   'P 1'
#
loop_
_entity.id
_entity.type
_entity.pdbx_description
1 polymer ?
#
loop_
_entity_poly.entity_id
_entity_poly.type
_entity_poly.pdbx_seq_one_letter_code
_entity_poly.pdbx_strand_id
1 'polypeptide(L)'
;MTCARIVTLLLSVLLGCAPVPASANCVPPERPFLPQSQNDMRTYAELIRADFESYIADVQHYFRCVDEERARAFVEAREVSEDYGRFLNAVE
;
A
#
# COMPACT_ATOMS: atom_id res chain seq x y z
N MET A 1 -29.57 35.20 4.31
CA MET A 1 -28.51 34.57 5.13
C MET A 1 -28.24 33.10 4.79
N THR A 2 -28.95 32.51 3.82
CA THR A 2 -28.81 31.12 3.36
C THR A 2 -27.76 30.94 2.25
N CYS A 3 -27.59 31.91 1.34
CA CYS A 3 -26.53 31.85 0.31
C CYS A 3 -25.12 31.81 0.89
N ALA A 4 -24.83 32.61 1.91
CA ALA A 4 -23.48 32.67 2.49
C ALA A 4 -23.04 31.32 3.10
N ARG A 5 -23.98 30.58 3.70
CA ARG A 5 -23.75 29.26 4.31
C ARG A 5 -23.53 28.15 3.28
N ILE A 6 -24.25 28.21 2.15
CA ILE A 6 -24.08 27.26 1.04
C ILE A 6 -22.72 27.46 0.37
N VAL A 7 -22.30 28.71 0.19
CA VAL A 7 -20.98 29.05 -0.37
C VAL A 7 -19.85 28.60 0.56
N THR A 8 -20.00 28.72 1.89
CA THR A 8 -18.98 28.22 2.83
C THR A 8 -18.88 26.69 2.82
N LEU A 9 -20.02 25.99 2.73
CA LEU A 9 -20.05 24.52 2.68
C LEU A 9 -19.41 23.96 1.40
N LEU A 10 -19.68 24.60 0.26
CA LEU A 10 -19.09 24.22 -1.04
C LEU A 10 -17.59 24.49 -1.10
N LEU A 11 -17.11 25.58 -0.48
CA LEU A 11 -15.70 25.92 -0.44
C LEU A 11 -14.88 24.94 0.42
N SER A 12 -15.48 24.42 1.51
CA SER A 12 -14.83 23.39 2.35
C SER A 12 -14.71 22.01 1.66
N VAL A 13 -15.63 21.68 0.74
CA VAL A 13 -15.57 20.41 -0.02
C VAL A 13 -14.50 20.46 -1.11
N LEU A 14 -14.29 21.62 -1.73
CA LEU A 14 -13.30 21.79 -2.80
C LEU A 14 -11.85 21.89 -2.31
N LEU A 15 -11.65 22.27 -1.04
CA LEU A 15 -10.31 22.40 -0.42
C LEU A 15 -9.88 21.15 0.37
N GLY A 16 -10.79 20.17 0.50
CA GLY A 16 -10.52 18.88 1.10
C GLY A 16 -9.84 17.94 0.12
N CYS A 17 -8.54 18.14 -0.11
CA CYS A 17 -7.68 17.00 -0.44
C CYS A 17 -7.66 16.14 0.84
N ALA A 18 -8.68 15.30 1.02
CA ALA A 18 -8.49 14.13 1.87
C ALA A 18 -7.23 13.46 1.33
N PRO A 19 -6.24 13.11 2.17
CA PRO A 19 -5.21 12.21 1.71
C PRO A 19 -5.96 10.99 1.23
N VAL A 20 -6.05 10.79 -0.09
CA VAL A 20 -6.23 9.45 -0.62
C VAL A 20 -5.06 8.73 0.04
N PRO A 21 -5.29 7.82 1.01
CA PRO A 21 -4.18 7.09 1.56
C PRO A 21 -3.51 6.52 0.33
N ALA A 22 -2.28 6.97 0.07
CA ALA A 22 -1.51 6.44 -1.04
C ALA A 22 -1.66 4.95 -0.84
N SER A 23 -2.35 4.25 -1.74
CA SER A 23 -2.19 2.81 -1.80
C SER A 23 -0.69 2.70 -1.99
N ALA A 24 0.05 2.38 -0.93
CA ALA A 24 1.47 2.19 -1.08
C ALA A 24 1.53 1.09 -2.12
N ASN A 25 1.96 1.46 -3.33
CA ASN A 25 2.04 0.51 -4.41
C ASN A 25 3.22 -0.37 -4.02
N CYS A 26 2.97 -1.35 -3.15
CA CYS A 26 3.94 -2.31 -2.68
C CYS A 26 4.27 -3.15 -3.91
N VAL A 27 5.30 -2.73 -4.65
CA VAL A 27 5.74 -3.42 -5.85
C VAL A 27 6.69 -4.53 -5.39
N PRO A 28 6.39 -5.80 -5.68
CA PRO A 28 7.30 -6.89 -5.37
C PRO A 28 8.57 -6.75 -6.23
N PRO A 29 9.77 -6.97 -5.66
CA PRO A 29 11.00 -6.95 -6.44
C PRO A 29 11.03 -8.10 -7.45
N GLU A 30 11.74 -7.88 -8.56
CA GLU A 30 11.94 -8.91 -9.58
C GLU A 30 12.81 -10.05 -9.05
N ARG A 31 12.46 -11.30 -9.39
CA ARG A 31 13.25 -12.45 -8.99
C ARG A 31 14.59 -12.44 -9.74
N PRO A 32 15.73 -12.58 -9.03
CA PRO A 32 17.04 -12.65 -9.69
C PRO A 32 17.15 -13.93 -10.53
N PHE A 33 17.89 -13.85 -11.64
CA PHE A 33 18.11 -14.97 -12.53
C PHE A 33 19.19 -15.91 -11.97
N LEU A 34 18.96 -17.22 -12.08
CA LEU A 34 19.95 -18.25 -11.77
C LEU A 34 20.18 -19.13 -13.02
N PRO A 35 21.38 -19.11 -13.61
CA PRO A 35 21.71 -19.97 -14.76
C PRO A 35 21.61 -21.47 -14.41
N GLN A 36 21.33 -22.32 -15.39
CA GLN A 36 21.35 -23.78 -15.21
C GLN A 36 22.77 -24.37 -15.27
N SER A 37 23.69 -23.70 -15.98
CA SER A 37 25.08 -24.13 -16.14
C SER A 37 25.91 -23.77 -14.91
N GLN A 38 26.55 -24.77 -14.29
CA GLN A 38 27.50 -24.53 -13.20
C GLN A 38 28.71 -23.70 -13.64
N ASN A 39 29.12 -23.80 -14.90
CA ASN A 39 30.21 -22.98 -15.41
C ASN A 39 29.81 -21.50 -15.44
N ASP A 40 28.57 -21.22 -15.84
CA ASP A 40 28.06 -19.84 -15.91
C ASP A 40 27.87 -19.29 -14.49
N MET A 41 27.40 -20.11 -13.55
CA MET A 41 27.34 -19.74 -12.12
C MET A 41 28.72 -19.32 -11.58
N ARG A 42 29.79 -20.06 -11.90
CA ARG A 42 31.15 -19.72 -11.46
C ARG A 42 31.69 -18.49 -12.18
N THR A 43 31.43 -18.37 -13.47
CA THR A 43 31.89 -17.26 -14.31
C THR A 43 31.28 -15.93 -13.87
N TYR A 44 29.99 -15.94 -13.48
CA TYR A 44 29.23 -14.76 -13.10
C TYR A 44 28.92 -14.69 -11.59
N ALA A 45 29.70 -15.39 -10.75
CA ALA A 45 29.38 -15.57 -9.33
C ALA A 45 29.17 -14.27 -8.56
N GLU A 46 29.99 -13.24 -8.82
CA GLU A 46 29.86 -11.94 -8.15
C GLU A 46 28.61 -11.19 -8.58
N LEU A 47 28.28 -11.20 -9.88
CA LEU A 47 27.06 -10.56 -10.39
C LEU A 47 25.81 -11.25 -9.82
N ILE A 48 25.76 -12.59 -9.89
CA ILE A 48 24.66 -13.38 -9.35
C ILE A 48 24.52 -13.12 -7.84
N ARG A 49 25.62 -13.05 -7.09
CA ARG A 49 25.58 -12.75 -5.66
C ARG A 49 24.96 -11.38 -5.41
N ALA A 50 25.42 -10.35 -6.11
CA ALA A 50 24.92 -8.99 -5.97
C ALA A 50 23.40 -8.89 -6.28
N ASP A 51 22.93 -9.54 -7.35
CA ASP A 51 21.51 -9.54 -7.72
C ASP A 51 20.64 -10.20 -6.62
N PHE A 52 21.11 -11.32 -6.07
CA PHE A 52 20.42 -12.00 -4.97
C PHE A 52 20.42 -11.18 -3.68
N GLU A 53 21.54 -10.54 -3.34
CA GLU A 53 21.64 -9.66 -2.17
C GLU A 53 20.72 -8.45 -2.30
N SER A 54 20.65 -7.83 -3.49
CA SER A 54 19.72 -6.73 -3.78
C SER A 54 18.27 -7.20 -3.60
N TYR A 55 17.89 -8.34 -4.19
CA TYR A 55 16.55 -8.90 -4.01
C TYR A 55 16.19 -9.13 -2.54
N ILE A 56 17.13 -9.67 -1.74
CA ILE A 56 16.91 -9.94 -0.32
C ILE A 56 16.70 -8.64 0.46
N ALA A 57 17.41 -7.56 0.13
CA ALA A 57 17.18 -6.25 0.74
C ALA A 57 15.81 -5.67 0.31
N ASP A 58 15.52 -5.70 -0.99
CA ASP A 58 14.30 -5.11 -1.55
C ASP A 58 13.04 -5.83 -1.08
N VAL A 59 13.09 -7.16 -0.92
CA VAL A 59 11.93 -7.94 -0.46
C VAL A 59 11.59 -7.63 1.01
N GLN A 60 12.57 -7.24 1.83
CA GLN A 60 12.31 -6.77 3.20
C GLN A 60 11.56 -5.43 3.21
N HIS A 61 11.92 -4.52 2.30
CA HIS A 61 11.17 -3.27 2.10
C HIS A 61 9.74 -3.53 1.63
N TYR A 62 9.58 -4.45 0.68
CA TYR A 62 8.28 -4.89 0.19
C TYR A 62 7.40 -5.47 1.32
N PHE A 63 7.92 -6.36 2.16
CA PHE A 63 7.15 -6.91 3.28
C PHE A 63 6.69 -5.85 4.26
N ARG A 64 7.56 -4.90 4.61
CA ARG A 64 7.17 -3.80 5.49
C ARG A 64 6.05 -2.95 4.90
N CYS A 65 6.12 -2.64 3.61
CA CYS A 65 5.03 -1.95 2.90
C CYS A 65 3.72 -2.73 2.99
N VAL A 66 3.74 -4.04 2.71
CA VAL A 66 2.54 -4.89 2.75
C VAL A 66 1.95 -4.96 4.16
N ASP A 67 2.79 -5.05 5.18
CA ASP A 67 2.34 -5.09 6.58
C ASP A 67 1.69 -3.75 7.00
N GLU A 68 2.24 -2.62 6.56
CA GLU A 68 1.66 -1.29 6.79
C GLU A 68 0.29 -1.14 6.11
N GLU A 69 0.17 -1.56 4.83
CA GLU A 69 -1.11 -1.53 4.12
C GLU A 69 -2.14 -2.47 4.75
N ARG A 70 -1.71 -3.66 5.19
CA ARG A 70 -2.58 -4.59 5.91
C ARG A 70 -3.09 -3.98 7.20
N ALA A 71 -2.23 -3.34 7.99
CA ALA A 71 -2.61 -2.69 9.24
C ALA A 71 -3.61 -1.54 8.99
N ARG A 72 -3.36 -0.71 7.96
CA ARG A 72 -4.27 0.36 7.55
C ARG A 72 -5.63 -0.18 7.15
N ALA A 73 -5.66 -1.17 6.26
CA ALA A 73 -6.90 -1.76 5.74
C ALA A 73 -7.71 -2.42 6.87
N PHE A 74 -7.05 -2.97 7.88
CA PHE A 74 -7.71 -3.56 9.04
C PHE A 74 -8.46 -2.52 9.87
N VAL A 75 -7.86 -1.34 10.08
CA VAL A 75 -8.52 -0.23 10.80
C VAL A 75 -9.73 0.28 10.00
N GLU A 76 -9.56 0.51 8.70
CA GLU A 76 -10.62 0.96 7.82
C GLU A 76 -11.79 -0.04 7.80
N ALA A 77 -11.51 -1.33 7.65
CA ALA A 77 -12.54 -2.38 7.67
C ALA A 77 -13.32 -2.41 8.99
N ARG A 78 -12.64 -2.18 10.12
CA ARG A 78 -13.31 -2.08 11.43
C ARG A 78 -14.26 -0.88 11.46
N GLU A 79 -13.78 0.31 11.10
CA GLU A 79 -14.59 1.54 11.11
C GLU A 79 -15.82 1.41 10.20
N VAL A 80 -15.64 0.91 8.98
CA VAL A 80 -16.73 0.64 8.03
C VAL A 80 -17.74 -0.36 8.60
N SER A 81 -17.26 -1.39 9.30
CA SER A 81 -18.15 -2.39 9.93
C SER A 81 -18.94 -1.80 11.10
N GLU A 82 -18.32 -0.95 11.92
CA GLU A 82 -19.00 -0.24 13.00
C GLU A 82 -20.07 0.73 12.45
N ASP A 83 -19.76 1.44 11.38
CA ASP A 83 -20.69 2.32 10.67
C ASP A 83 -21.90 1.55 10.14
N TYR A 84 -21.66 0.39 9.53
CA TYR A 84 -22.73 -0.49 9.06
C TYR A 84 -23.58 -1.02 10.23
N GLY A 85 -22.96 -1.40 11.35
CA GLY A 85 -23.68 -1.79 12.56
C GLY A 85 -24.59 -0.68 13.10
N ARG A 86 -24.13 0.57 13.10
CA ARG A 86 -24.97 1.73 13.49
C ARG A 86 -26.13 1.95 12.52
N PHE A 87 -25.90 1.74 11.22
CA PHE A 87 -26.96 1.80 10.22
C PHE A 87 -28.03 0.74 10.49
N LEU A 88 -27.66 -0.53 10.68
CA LEU A 88 -28.60 -1.61 10.95
C LEU A 88 -29.46 -1.31 12.18
N ASN A 89 -28.84 -0.89 13.29
CA ASN A 89 -29.57 -0.51 14.51
C ASN A 89 -30.56 0.66 14.33
N ALA A 90 -30.42 1.47 13.28
CA ALA A 90 -31.29 2.59 13.01
C ALA A 90 -32.46 2.24 12.06
N VAL A 91 -32.34 1.16 11.30
CA VAL A 91 -33.32 0.78 10.26
C VAL A 91 -34.05 -0.53 10.54
N GLU A 92 -33.52 -1.36 11.44
CA GLU A 92 -34.14 -2.59 11.95
C GLU A 92 -34.67 -2.38 13.38
#